data_AF-A0A2I0QHE1-F1
#
_entry.id   AF-A0A2I0QHE1-F1
#
_cell.length_a   1.000
_cell.length_b   1.000
_cell.length_c   1.000
_cell.angle_alpha   90.00
_cell.angle_beta   90.00
_cell.angle_gamma   90.00
#
_symmetry.space_group_name_H-M   'P 1'
#
loop_
_entity.id
_entity.type
_entity.pdbx_description
1 polymer ?
#
loop_
_entity_poly.entity_id
_entity_poly.type
_entity_poly.pdbx_seq_one_letter_code
_entity_poly.pdbx_strand_id
1 'polypeptide(L)'
;FVGSQYKIVLNENEYFIDMLFYHRHLKCLIAIELKTDKFIPEYAGKMNFYLNLLDDNVKLPDENPSIGIILCKEKDNIVVEYAFRTIKKPVGVAEYYLTRKLPDKLLKQLPSPSIIENKLKELGEKEK
;
A
#
# COMPACT_ATOMS: atom_id res chain seq x y z
N PHE A 1 0.46 9.25 6.19
CA PHE A 1 -0.35 9.08 4.97
C PHE A 1 0.09 10.16 4.01
N VAL A 2 0.37 9.80 2.76
CA VAL A 2 0.82 10.74 1.72
C VAL A 2 -0.32 10.94 0.72
N GLY A 3 -0.95 9.87 0.25
CA GLY A 3 -2.09 9.96 -0.64
C GLY A 3 -2.73 8.60 -0.97
N SER A 4 -3.90 8.65 -1.59
CA SER A 4 -4.62 7.52 -2.17
C SER A 4 -4.76 7.74 -3.67
N GLN A 5 -4.73 6.67 -4.47
CA GLN A 5 -4.66 6.77 -5.95
C GLN A 5 -3.57 7.75 -6.37
N TYR A 6 -2.40 7.61 -5.75
CA TYR A 6 -1.29 8.53 -5.89
C TYR A 6 -0.73 8.44 -7.31
N LYS A 7 -0.87 9.54 -8.05
CA LYS A 7 -0.45 9.66 -9.44
C LYS A 7 1.05 9.90 -9.53
N ILE A 8 1.72 9.10 -10.37
CA ILE A 8 3.10 9.33 -10.81
C ILE A 8 3.12 9.38 -12.33
N VAL A 9 3.90 10.31 -12.88
CA VAL A 9 4.03 10.51 -14.32
C VAL A 9 5.44 10.12 -14.75
N LEU A 10 5.55 9.34 -15.84
CA LEU A 10 6.80 9.08 -16.53
C LEU A 10 6.61 9.41 -18.02
N ASN A 11 7.27 10.46 -18.48
CA ASN A 11 7.04 11.07 -19.80
C ASN A 11 5.56 11.46 -19.96
N GLU A 12 4.85 10.84 -20.90
CA GLU A 12 3.43 11.08 -21.19
C GLU A 12 2.50 10.07 -20.50
N ASN A 13 3.04 9.09 -19.78
CA ASN A 13 2.27 8.02 -19.15
C ASN A 13 1.98 8.31 -17.68
N GLU A 14 0.77 7.98 -17.26
CA GLU A 14 0.31 8.13 -15.89
C GLU A 14 0.14 6.78 -15.21
N TYR A 15 0.59 6.69 -13.96
CA TYR A 15 0.52 5.50 -13.12
C TYR A 15 -0.08 5.85 -11.78
N PHE A 16 -0.76 4.89 -11.16
CA PHE A 16 -1.51 5.12 -9.92
C PHE A 16 -1.18 4.04 -8.89
N ILE A 17 -0.68 4.49 -7.74
CA ILE A 17 -0.44 3.64 -6.57
C ILE A 17 -1.68 3.74 -5.67
N ASP A 18 -2.28 2.62 -5.29
CA ASP A 18 -3.54 2.62 -4.53
C ASP A 18 -3.43 3.44 -3.24
N MET A 19 -2.36 3.22 -2.47
CA MET A 19 -2.07 4.01 -1.27
C MET A 19 -0.57 4.24 -1.12
N LEU A 20 -0.21 5.48 -0.78
CA LEU A 20 1.16 5.87 -0.48
C LEU A 20 1.23 6.42 0.95
N PHE A 21 2.17 5.87 1.73
CA PHE A 21 2.47 6.32 3.08
C PHE A 21 3.94 6.73 3.20
N TYR A 22 4.24 7.41 4.30
CA TYR A 22 5.60 7.69 4.72
C TYR A 22 5.80 7.09 6.11
N HIS A 23 6.85 6.29 6.27
CA HIS A 23 7.18 5.65 7.53
C HIS A 23 8.26 6.44 8.26
N ARG A 24 7.89 7.18 9.30
CA ARG A 24 8.79 8.13 10.00
C ARG A 24 10.07 7.52 10.58
N HIS A 25 10.01 6.34 11.20
CA HIS A 25 11.22 5.73 11.79
C HIS A 25 12.17 5.17 10.73
N LEU A 26 11.64 4.45 9.73
CA LEU A 26 12.40 3.97 8.58
C LEU A 26 12.82 5.08 7.60
N LYS A 27 12.20 6.27 7.67
CA LYS A 27 12.37 7.38 6.73
C LYS A 27 12.27 6.95 5.27
N CYS A 28 11.18 6.29 4.89
CA CYS A 28 10.94 5.88 3.50
C CYS A 28 9.45 5.94 3.13
N LEU A 29 9.19 5.94 1.83
CA LEU A 29 7.86 5.80 1.26
C LEU A 29 7.42 4.34 1.30
N ILE A 30 6.15 4.10 1.61
CA ILE A 30 5.52 2.77 1.61
C ILE A 30 4.39 2.78 0.58
N ALA A 31 4.59 2.07 -0.53
CA ALA A 31 3.58 1.84 -1.55
C ALA A 31 2.76 0.60 -1.19
N ILE A 32 1.44 0.73 -1.14
CA ILE A 32 0.53 -0.39 -0.87
C ILE A 32 -0.37 -0.57 -2.09
N GLU A 33 -0.41 -1.80 -2.62
CA GLU A 33 -1.30 -2.22 -3.69
C GLU A 33 -2.29 -3.26 -3.16
N LEU A 34 -3.57 -3.09 -3.46
CA LEU A 34 -4.64 -4.00 -3.03
C LEU A 34 -5.08 -4.90 -4.19
N LYS A 35 -5.25 -6.20 -3.92
CA LYS A 35 -5.69 -7.20 -4.90
C LYS A 35 -6.77 -8.10 -4.32
N THR A 36 -7.92 -8.12 -4.96
CA THR A 36 -9.07 -8.98 -4.59
C THR A 36 -8.85 -10.45 -4.91
N ASP A 37 -7.84 -10.76 -5.71
CA ASP A 37 -7.53 -12.08 -6.22
C ASP A 37 -6.26 -12.66 -5.59
N LYS A 38 -5.95 -13.92 -5.94
CA LYS A 38 -4.68 -14.56 -5.60
C LYS A 38 -3.51 -13.78 -6.21
N PHE A 39 -2.38 -13.77 -5.51
CA PHE A 39 -1.12 -13.24 -6.04
C PHE A 39 -0.76 -13.90 -7.38
N ILE A 40 -0.35 -13.07 -8.35
CA ILE A 40 0.27 -13.48 -9.61
C ILE A 40 1.60 -12.74 -9.81
N PRO A 41 2.59 -13.32 -10.53
CA PRO A 41 3.93 -12.73 -10.68
C PRO A 41 3.95 -11.30 -11.27
N GLU A 42 2.97 -10.95 -12.09
CA GLU A 42 2.82 -9.62 -12.73
C GLU A 42 2.71 -8.51 -11.68
N TYR A 43 2.13 -8.80 -10.51
CA TYR A 43 2.03 -7.84 -9.42
C TYR A 43 3.41 -7.46 -8.87
N ALA A 44 4.37 -8.39 -8.85
CA ALA A 44 5.75 -8.09 -8.44
C ALA A 44 6.44 -7.15 -9.43
N GLY A 45 6.23 -7.37 -10.74
CA GLY A 45 6.73 -6.49 -11.79
C GLY A 45 6.17 -5.07 -11.68
N LYS A 46 4.85 -4.95 -11.50
CA LYS A 46 4.17 -3.66 -11.30
C LYS A 46 4.69 -2.93 -10.06
N MET A 47 4.81 -3.63 -8.93
CA MET A 47 5.32 -3.04 -7.69
C MET A 47 6.78 -2.60 -7.83
N ASN A 48 7.64 -3.43 -8.44
CA ASN A 48 9.04 -3.06 -8.68
C ASN A 48 9.15 -1.80 -9.54
N PHE A 49 8.31 -1.68 -10.58
CA PHE A 49 8.22 -0.47 -11.39
C PHE A 49 7.80 0.76 -10.57
N TYR A 50 6.79 0.63 -9.71
CA TYR A 50 6.35 1.72 -8.83
C TYR A 50 7.44 2.16 -7.85
N LEU A 51 8.19 1.22 -7.25
CA LEU A 51 9.28 1.57 -6.36
C LEU A 51 10.42 2.31 -7.06
N ASN A 52 10.75 1.95 -8.32
CA ASN A 52 11.72 2.71 -9.10
C ASN A 52 11.24 4.15 -9.34
N LEU A 53 9.99 4.32 -9.78
CA LEU A 53 9.43 5.64 -10.01
C LEU A 53 9.41 6.50 -8.74
N LEU A 54 9.04 5.92 -7.60
CA LEU A 54 9.07 6.60 -6.32
C LEU A 54 10.49 7.00 -5.94
N ASP A 55 11.44 6.08 -6.02
CA ASP A 55 12.83 6.30 -5.63
C ASP A 55 13.52 7.37 -6.49
N ASP A 56 13.17 7.44 -7.78
CA ASP A 56 13.80 8.36 -8.73
C ASP A 56 13.14 9.75 -8.76
N ASN A 57 11.82 9.85 -8.52
CA ASN A 57 11.05 11.09 -8.77
C ASN A 57 10.40 11.71 -7.53
N VAL A 58 10.18 10.94 -6.46
CA VAL A 58 9.39 11.38 -5.29
C VAL A 58 10.21 11.35 -4.01
N LYS A 59 11.03 10.32 -3.85
CA LYS A 59 11.88 10.10 -2.67
C LYS A 59 12.87 11.25 -2.50
N LEU A 60 12.99 11.76 -1.29
CA LEU A 60 13.96 12.80 -0.96
C LEU A 60 15.39 12.21 -0.81
N PRO A 61 16.43 13.05 -0.94
CA PRO A 61 17.82 12.59 -0.83
C PRO A 61 18.18 11.95 0.52
N ASP A 62 17.53 12.35 1.62
CA ASP A 62 17.75 11.83 2.97
C ASP A 62 16.83 10.65 3.34
N GLU A 63 16.01 10.18 2.41
CA GLU A 63 15.10 9.06 2.59
C GLU A 63 15.71 7.72 2.10
N ASN A 64 15.41 6.67 2.85
CA ASN A 64 15.74 5.29 2.50
C ASN A 64 14.90 4.79 1.33
N PRO A 65 15.33 3.72 0.62
CA PRO A 65 14.58 3.14 -0.50
C PRO A 65 13.12 2.84 -0.14
N SER A 66 12.22 3.12 -1.08
CA SER A 66 10.79 2.89 -0.93
C SER A 66 10.49 1.39 -0.77
N ILE A 67 9.48 1.07 0.05
CA ILE A 67 9.05 -0.30 0.33
C ILE A 67 7.69 -0.57 -0.30
N GLY A 68 7.57 -1.72 -0.95
CA GLY A 68 6.33 -2.17 -1.57
C GLY A 68 5.61 -3.21 -0.71
N ILE A 69 4.31 -3.07 -0.56
CA ILE A 69 3.45 -4.07 0.08
C ILE A 69 2.31 -4.40 -0.87
N ILE A 70 2.20 -5.67 -1.23
CA ILE A 70 1.08 -6.19 -2.01
C ILE A 70 0.17 -6.95 -1.05
N LEU A 71 -1.07 -6.48 -0.92
CA LEU A 71 -2.09 -7.16 -0.14
C LEU A 71 -3.01 -7.93 -1.08
N CYS A 72 -2.93 -9.26 -1.02
CA CYS A 72 -3.76 -10.15 -1.83
C CYS A 72 -4.78 -10.89 -0.96
N LYS A 73 -5.85 -11.41 -1.57
CA LYS A 73 -6.79 -12.29 -0.87
C LYS A 73 -6.11 -13.60 -0.45
N GLU A 74 -5.28 -14.15 -1.33
CA GLU A 74 -4.56 -15.41 -1.16
C GLU A 74 -3.18 -15.31 -1.80
N LYS A 75 -2.20 -16.07 -1.30
CA LYS A 75 -0.88 -16.20 -1.92
C LYS A 75 -0.33 -17.62 -1.83
N ASP A 76 0.45 -18.00 -2.82
CA ASP A 76 1.29 -19.19 -2.76
C ASP A 76 2.73 -18.76 -2.48
N ASN A 77 3.31 -19.24 -1.38
CA ASN A 77 4.64 -18.82 -0.95
C ASN A 77 5.73 -19.16 -1.97
N ILE A 78 5.60 -20.30 -2.67
CA ILE A 78 6.57 -20.72 -3.68
C ILE A 78 6.47 -19.80 -4.88
N VAL A 79 5.26 -19.52 -5.35
CA VAL A 79 5.05 -18.59 -6.48
C VAL A 79 5.58 -17.20 -6.15
N VAL A 80 5.31 -16.71 -4.93
CA VAL A 80 5.85 -15.43 -4.44
C VAL A 80 7.38 -15.46 -4.44
N GLU A 81 8.01 -16.48 -3.87
CA GLU A 81 9.47 -16.59 -3.82
C GLU A 81 10.09 -16.58 -5.23
N TYR A 82 9.52 -17.33 -6.18
CA TYR A 82 9.97 -17.33 -7.56
C TYR A 82 9.80 -15.97 -8.24
N ALA A 83 8.69 -15.28 -7.99
CA ALA A 83 8.44 -13.95 -8.55
C ALA A 83 9.44 -12.90 -8.05
N PHE A 84 9.90 -13.00 -6.79
CA PHE A 84 10.84 -12.05 -6.18
C PHE A 84 12.31 -12.46 -6.27
N ARG A 85 12.65 -13.65 -6.78
CA ARG A 85 14.03 -14.18 -6.80
C ARG A 85 15.08 -13.23 -7.38
N THR A 86 14.72 -12.42 -8.37
CA THR A 86 15.65 -11.45 -9.01
C THR A 86 15.37 -10.00 -8.63
N ILE A 87 14.29 -9.73 -7.89
CA ILE A 87 13.88 -8.40 -7.47
C ILE A 87 14.66 -8.04 -6.20
N LYS A 88 15.53 -7.04 -6.29
CA LYS A 88 16.36 -6.57 -5.16
C LYS A 88 15.67 -5.52 -4.29
N LYS A 89 14.59 -4.91 -4.77
CA LYS A 89 13.85 -3.87 -4.04
C LYS A 89 13.06 -4.50 -2.89
N PRO A 90 12.85 -3.78 -1.77
CA PRO A 90 12.14 -4.33 -0.61
C PRO A 90 10.64 -4.40 -0.90
N VAL A 91 10.17 -5.59 -1.29
CA VAL A 91 8.75 -5.85 -1.53
C VAL A 91 8.28 -7.02 -0.67
N GLY A 92 7.14 -6.83 -0.01
CA GLY A 92 6.45 -7.87 0.75
C GLY A 92 5.08 -8.20 0.14
N VAL A 93 4.67 -9.46 0.26
CA VAL A 93 3.31 -9.90 -0.08
C VAL A 93 2.65 -10.47 1.17
N ALA A 94 1.48 -9.95 1.51
CA ALA A 94 0.69 -10.43 2.63
C ALA A 94 -0.74 -10.74 2.20
N GLU A 95 -1.34 -11.73 2.87
CA GLU A 95 -2.76 -12.00 2.75
C GLU A 95 -3.54 -11.06 3.68
N TYR A 96 -4.69 -10.57 3.22
CA TYR A 96 -5.63 -9.89 4.10
C TYR A 96 -6.83 -10.80 4.40
N TYR A 97 -7.38 -10.64 5.60
CA TYR A 97 -8.59 -11.33 6.02
C TYR A 97 -9.71 -10.32 6.23
N LEU A 98 -10.83 -10.53 5.55
CA LEU A 98 -12.05 -9.75 5.80
C LEU A 98 -12.75 -10.33 7.02
N THR A 99 -12.87 -9.52 8.08
CA THR A 99 -13.61 -9.88 9.28
C THR A 99 -14.69 -8.84 9.56
N ARG A 100 -15.87 -9.30 9.99
CA ARG A 100 -16.94 -8.43 10.50
C ARG A 100 -16.70 -8.02 11.96
N LYS A 101 -15.86 -8.76 12.68
CA LYS A 101 -15.52 -8.49 14.09
C LYS A 101 -14.04 -8.12 14.19
N LEU A 102 -13.77 -6.92 14.67
CA LEU A 102 -12.41 -6.49 14.93
C LEU A 102 -11.78 -7.39 16.02
N PRO A 103 -10.54 -7.88 15.85
CA PRO A 103 -9.86 -8.64 16.89
C PRO A 103 -9.80 -7.87 18.20
N ASP A 104 -10.04 -8.55 19.34
CA ASP A 104 -10.18 -7.88 20.64
C ASP A 104 -8.94 -7.05 21.04
N LYS A 105 -7.76 -7.46 20.57
CA LYS A 105 -6.49 -6.74 20.79
C LYS A 105 -6.44 -5.37 20.11
N LEU A 106 -7.19 -5.20 19.01
CA LEU A 106 -7.23 -3.96 18.21
C LEU A 106 -8.39 -3.03 18.61
N LEU A 107 -9.38 -3.52 19.36
CA LEU A 107 -10.54 -2.72 19.80
C LEU A 107 -10.13 -1.46 20.56
N LYS A 108 -9.06 -1.54 21.36
CA LYS A 108 -8.56 -0.39 22.12
C LYS A 108 -7.76 0.62 21.29
N GLN A 109 -7.35 0.23 20.07
CA GLN A 109 -6.54 1.07 19.18
C GLN A 109 -7.38 1.85 18.17
N LEU A 110 -8.63 1.42 17.93
CA LEU A 110 -9.55 2.13 17.06
C LEU A 110 -10.52 3.01 17.87
N PRO A 111 -10.93 4.17 17.32
CA PRO A 111 -12.00 4.96 17.89
C PRO A 111 -13.31 4.16 17.94
N SER A 112 -14.22 4.52 18.85
CA SER A 112 -15.51 3.85 18.96
C SER A 112 -16.33 4.01 17.66
N PRO A 113 -17.25 3.08 17.36
CA PRO A 113 -18.12 3.18 16.20
C PRO A 113 -18.86 4.52 16.10
N SER A 114 -19.31 5.07 17.22
CA SER A 114 -19.98 6.38 17.29
C SER A 114 -19.10 7.55 16.82
N ILE A 115 -17.80 7.53 17.15
CA ILE A 115 -16.84 8.55 16.71
C ILE A 115 -16.63 8.44 15.18
N ILE A 116 -16.56 7.22 14.66
CA ILE A 116 -16.42 6.96 13.23
C ILE A 116 -17.66 7.45 12.48
N GLU A 117 -18.86 7.12 12.95
CA GLU A 117 -20.12 7.56 12.34
C GLU A 117 -20.25 9.09 12.30
N ASN A 118 -19.91 9.78 13.40
CA ASN A 118 -19.97 11.23 13.45
C ASN A 118 -18.99 11.87 12.46
N LYS A 119 -17.74 11.36 12.39
CA LYS A 119 -16.76 11.84 11.41
C LYS A 119 -17.18 11.59 9.97
N LEU A 120 -17.80 10.44 9.68
CA LEU A 120 -18.30 10.14 8.34
C LEU A 120 -19.43 11.09 7.93
N LYS A 121 -20.32 11.46 8.85
CA LYS A 121 -21.36 12.48 8.61
C LYS A 121 -20.75 13.85 8.33
N GLU A 122 -19.77 14.28 9.13
CA GLU A 122 -19.05 15.55 8.93
C GLU A 122 -18.32 15.61 7.58
N LEU A 123 -17.82 14.46 7.08
CA LEU A 123 -17.18 14.36 5.76
C LEU A 123 -18.20 14.42 4.62
N GLY A 124 -19.33 13.72 4.74
CA GLY A 124 -20.39 13.73 3.74
C GLY A 124 -21.17 15.05 3.65
N GLU A 125 -21.16 15.86 4.71
CA GLU A 125 -21.73 17.23 4.70
C GLU A 125 -20.81 18.26 4.02
N LYS A 126 -19.50 17.99 3.91
CA LYS A 126 -18.54 18.86 3.21
C LYS A 126 -18.52 18.67 1.69
N GLU A 127 -19.17 17.63 1.18
CA GLU A 127 -19.31 17.34 -0.26
C GLU A 127 -20.63 17.87 -0.85
N LYS A 128 -21.44 18.59 -0.07
CA LYS A 128 -22.66 19.31 -0.51
C LYS A 128 -22.44 20.82 -0.49
#